data_AF-A0A920HYK2-F1
#
_entry.id   AF-A0A920HYK2-F1
#
_cell.length_a   1.000
_cell.length_b   1.000
_cell.length_c   1.000
_cell.angle_alpha   90.00
_cell.angle_beta   90.00
_cell.angle_gamma   90.00
#
_symmetry.space_group_name_H-M   'P 1'
#
loop_
_entity.id
_entity.type
_entity.pdbx_description
1 polymer ?
#
loop_
_entity_poly.entity_id
_entity_poly.type
_entity_poly.pdbx_seq_one_letter_code
_entity_poly.pdbx_strand_id
1 'polypeptide(L)'
;MFRFLLILFIVPFSVVAQLESFLSLSSFNSTQGPYLETYLSVNSNTLKLIKNSQNFYSGKVGVLINVYSNDSIYFSDKYILESPNYKFKDNNNLFS
;
A
#
# COMPACT_ATOMS: atom_id res chain seq x y z
N MET A 1 -11.44 -16.47 -54.03
CA MET A 1 -10.28 -15.82 -53.42
C MET A 1 -10.74 -15.08 -52.16
N PHE A 2 -10.80 -15.77 -51.03
CA PHE A 2 -11.23 -15.19 -49.75
C PHE A 2 -9.99 -14.66 -49.02
N ARG A 3 -9.73 -13.36 -49.09
CA ARG A 3 -8.70 -12.73 -48.26
C ARG A 3 -9.31 -12.41 -46.91
N PHE A 4 -9.06 -13.26 -45.92
CA PHE A 4 -9.36 -12.97 -44.51
C PHE A 4 -8.32 -11.97 -44.01
N LEU A 5 -8.76 -10.73 -43.74
CA LEU A 5 -7.95 -9.69 -43.11
C LEU A 5 -8.00 -9.93 -41.59
N LEU A 6 -6.92 -10.48 -41.02
CA LEU A 6 -6.79 -10.70 -39.58
C LEU A 6 -6.39 -9.38 -38.90
N ILE A 7 -7.37 -8.61 -38.42
CA ILE A 7 -7.12 -7.43 -37.59
C ILE A 7 -6.71 -7.92 -36.20
N LEU A 8 -5.40 -7.90 -35.93
CA LEU A 8 -4.83 -8.19 -34.63
C LEU A 8 -5.18 -7.03 -33.68
N PHE A 9 -6.16 -7.23 -32.79
CA PHE A 9 -6.44 -6.31 -31.69
C PHE A 9 -5.27 -6.30 -30.71
N ILE A 10 -4.36 -5.33 -30.87
CA ILE A 10 -3.37 -5.01 -29.85
C ILE A 10 -4.12 -4.23 -28.76
N VAL A 11 -4.64 -4.94 -27.77
CA VAL A 11 -5.18 -4.30 -26.56
C VAL A 11 -3.97 -3.83 -25.73
N PRO A 12 -3.81 -2.53 -25.44
CA PRO A 12 -2.75 -2.09 -24.55
C PRO A 12 -3.03 -2.61 -23.15
N PHE A 13 -2.25 -3.60 -22.70
CA PHE A 13 -2.23 -4.04 -21.31
C PHE A 13 -1.70 -2.88 -20.45
N SER A 14 -2.62 -2.11 -19.90
CA SER A 14 -2.30 -1.09 -18.91
C SER A 14 -2.07 -1.81 -17.59
N VAL A 15 -0.80 -2.03 -17.22
CA VAL A 15 -0.48 -2.51 -15.87
C VAL A 15 -0.76 -1.36 -14.91
N VAL A 16 -1.91 -1.42 -14.24
CA VAL A 16 -2.22 -0.50 -13.15
C VAL A 16 -1.31 -0.87 -11.99
N ALA A 17 -0.42 0.04 -11.60
CA ALA A 17 0.38 -0.12 -10.38
C ALA A 17 -0.57 -0.09 -9.17
N GLN A 18 -0.80 -1.25 -8.57
CA GLN A 18 -1.63 -1.40 -7.38
C GLN A 18 -0.76 -1.29 -6.13
N LEU A 19 -1.28 -0.59 -5.12
CA LEU A 19 -0.65 -0.56 -3.79
C LEU A 19 -0.66 -1.96 -3.20
N GLU A 20 0.52 -2.50 -2.90
CA GLU A 20 0.64 -3.77 -2.19
C GLU A 20 0.79 -3.49 -0.69
N SER A 21 -0.19 -3.99 0.09
CA SER A 21 -0.20 -3.86 1.54
C SER A 21 -0.72 -5.12 2.20
N PHE A 22 -0.19 -5.44 3.38
CA PHE A 22 -0.55 -6.59 4.19
C PHE A 22 -0.95 -6.11 5.58
N LEU A 23 -2.15 -6.49 6.02
CA LEU A 23 -2.65 -6.20 7.36
C LEU A 23 -2.72 -7.50 8.15
N SER A 24 -2.13 -7.50 9.34
CA SER A 24 -2.27 -8.55 10.34
C SER A 24 -2.88 -7.96 11.61
N LEU A 25 -3.71 -8.75 12.28
CA LEU A 25 -4.43 -8.39 13.49
C LEU A 25 -4.28 -9.50 14.52
N SER A 26 -4.01 -9.13 15.75
CA SER A 26 -4.02 -10.02 16.91
C SER A 26 -4.81 -9.39 18.06
N SER A 27 -5.52 -10.22 18.82
CA SER A 27 -6.23 -9.79 20.02
C SER A 27 -5.53 -10.32 21.26
N PHE A 28 -5.31 -9.46 22.25
CA PHE A 28 -4.64 -9.83 23.49
C PHE A 28 -5.45 -9.38 24.70
N ASN A 29 -5.38 -10.14 25.78
CA ASN A 29 -5.87 -9.74 27.09
C ASN A 29 -4.67 -9.33 27.94
N SER A 30 -4.63 -8.08 28.42
CA SER A 30 -3.60 -7.60 29.35
C SER A 30 -4.20 -7.26 30.71
N THR A 31 -3.32 -7.00 31.68
CA THR A 31 -3.72 -6.48 33.00
C THR A 31 -4.35 -5.09 32.95
N GLN A 32 -4.14 -4.33 31.88
CA GLN A 32 -4.77 -3.01 31.65
C GLN A 32 -6.07 -3.11 30.83
N GLY A 33 -6.43 -4.30 30.35
CA GLY A 33 -7.62 -4.55 29.54
C GLY A 33 -7.32 -5.28 28.22
N PRO A 34 -8.35 -5.74 27.51
CA PRO A 34 -8.20 -6.31 26.19
C PRO A 34 -7.78 -5.23 25.18
N TYR A 35 -6.92 -5.58 24.25
CA TYR A 35 -6.51 -4.69 23.17
C TYR A 35 -6.33 -5.44 21.85
N LEU A 36 -6.44 -4.69 20.76
CA LEU A 36 -6.13 -5.15 19.41
C LEU A 36 -4.75 -4.61 19.02
N GLU A 37 -3.91 -5.51 18.52
CA GLU A 37 -2.64 -5.15 17.92
C GLU A 37 -2.75 -5.30 16.40
N THR A 38 -2.34 -4.26 15.67
CA THR A 38 -2.40 -4.24 14.21
C THR A 38 -1.02 -4.02 13.63
N TYR A 39 -0.68 -4.83 12.63
CA TYR A 39 0.54 -4.69 11.86
C TYR A 39 0.17 -4.42 10.41
N LEU A 40 0.55 -3.25 9.90
CA LEU A 40 0.40 -2.88 8.51
C LEU A 40 1.78 -2.82 7.86
N SER A 41 1.98 -3.62 6.82
CA SER A 41 3.15 -3.56 5.95
C SER A 41 2.74 -3.06 4.58
N VAL A 42 3.55 -2.18 4.00
CA VAL A 42 3.32 -1.63 2.66
C VAL A 42 4.59 -1.80 1.85
N ASN A 43 4.47 -2.36 0.64
CA ASN A 43 5.59 -2.51 -0.27
C ASN A 43 5.97 -1.15 -0.87
N SER A 44 7.14 -0.61 -0.49
CA SER A 44 7.62 0.69 -0.94
C SER A 44 7.81 0.79 -2.45
N ASN A 45 8.04 -0.33 -3.16
CA ASN A 45 8.16 -0.35 -4.62
C ASN A 45 6.84 -0.12 -5.34
N THR A 46 5.71 -0.30 -4.64
CA THR A 46 4.37 0.02 -5.16
C THR A 46 3.93 1.44 -4.81
N LEU A 47 4.75 2.18 -4.05
CA LEU A 47 4.50 3.58 -3.71
C LEU A 47 5.01 4.51 -4.80
N LYS A 48 4.26 5.58 -5.02
CA LYS A 48 4.77 6.74 -5.74
C LYS A 48 5.77 7.47 -4.82
N LEU A 49 7.06 7.27 -5.08
CA LEU A 49 8.11 8.01 -4.37
C LEU A 49 8.32 9.40 -4.99
N ILE A 50 8.44 10.40 -4.14
CA ILE A 50 8.65 11.81 -4.51
C ILE A 50 10.07 12.21 -4.10
N LYS A 51 10.77 12.91 -4.99
CA LYS A 51 12.11 13.42 -4.73
C LYS A 51 12.05 14.64 -3.80
N ASN A 52 12.85 14.66 -2.75
CA ASN A 52 12.95 15.76 -1.79
C ASN A 52 14.09 16.73 -2.17
N SER A 53 14.23 17.83 -1.40
CA SER A 53 15.25 18.87 -1.62
C SER A 53 16.69 18.38 -1.46
N GLN A 54 16.90 17.27 -0.75
CA GLN A 54 18.20 16.65 -0.51
C GLN A 54 18.55 15.58 -1.55
N ASN A 55 17.80 15.49 -2.66
CA ASN A 55 17.93 14.49 -3.71
C ASN A 55 17.63 13.03 -3.31
N PHE A 56 16.94 12.80 -2.20
CA PHE A 56 16.41 11.48 -1.83
C PHE A 56 14.96 11.31 -2.27
N TYR A 57 14.48 10.08 -2.34
CA TYR A 57 13.11 9.71 -2.65
C TYR A 57 12.41 9.18 -1.40
N SER A 58 11.18 9.59 -1.14
CA SER A 58 10.33 9.00 -0.09
C SER A 58 8.88 8.91 -0.51
N GLY A 59 8.16 7.96 0.07
CA GLY A 59 6.73 7.75 -0.14
C GLY A 59 5.93 8.10 1.11
N LYS A 60 4.67 8.47 0.91
CA LYS A 60 3.70 8.66 1.99
C LYS A 60 2.42 7.89 1.70
N VAL A 61 1.87 7.27 2.74
CA VAL A 61 0.60 6.54 2.67
C VAL A 61 -0.34 7.10 3.72
N GLY A 62 -1.54 7.48 3.31
CA GLY A 62 -2.63 7.78 4.23
C GLY A 62 -3.36 6.50 4.60
N VAL A 63 -3.50 6.24 5.90
CA VAL A 63 -4.18 5.06 6.44
C VAL A 63 -5.35 5.53 7.29
N LEU A 64 -6.56 5.10 6.95
CA LEU A 64 -7.75 5.28 7.78
C LEU A 64 -8.09 3.95 8.43
N ILE A 65 -8.08 3.90 9.76
CA ILE A 65 -8.45 2.72 10.53
C ILE A 65 -9.84 2.95 11.10
N ASN A 66 -10.81 2.14 10.68
CA ASN A 66 -12.14 2.11 11.26
C ASN A 66 -12.33 0.78 12.00
N VAL A 67 -12.66 0.85 13.28
CA VAL A 67 -13.09 -0.30 14.08
C VAL A 67 -14.59 -0.19 14.27
N TYR A 68 -15.30 -1.23 13.85
CA TYR A 68 -16.76 -1.30 13.93
C TYR A 68 -17.18 -2.17 15.11
N SER A 69 -18.26 -1.75 15.78
CA SER A 69 -19.01 -2.59 16.71
C SER A 69 -20.44 -2.64 16.21
N ASN A 70 -20.89 -3.83 15.82
CA ASN A 70 -22.07 -4.02 14.97
C ASN A 70 -21.95 -3.15 13.70
N ASP A 71 -22.93 -2.29 13.42
CA ASP A 71 -22.98 -1.44 12.24
C ASP A 71 -22.53 0.02 12.50
N SER A 72 -21.90 0.28 13.66
CA SER A 72 -21.44 1.62 14.04
C SER A 72 -19.92 1.68 14.19
N ILE A 73 -19.34 2.79 13.74
CA ILE A 73 -17.92 3.08 13.96
C ILE A 73 -17.71 3.32 15.45
N TYR A 74 -16.98 2.42 16.09
CA TYR A 74 -16.57 2.54 17.49
C TYR A 74 -15.29 3.37 17.64
N PHE A 75 -14.36 3.21 16.69
CA PHE A 75 -13.12 3.97 16.62
C PHE A 75 -12.78 4.27 15.17
N SER A 76 -12.35 5.50 14.89
CA SER A 76 -11.88 5.93 13.58
C SER A 76 -10.71 6.87 13.78
N ASP A 77 -9.57 6.55 13.18
CA ASP A 77 -8.41 7.43 13.22
C ASP A 77 -7.62 7.36 11.91
N LYS A 78 -6.90 8.44 11.62
CA LYS A 78 -6.14 8.62 10.39
C LYS A 78 -4.66 8.81 10.69
N TYR A 79 -3.85 7.97 10.05
CA TYR A 79 -2.40 7.98 10.14
C TYR A 79 -1.78 8.36 8.80
N ILE A 80 -0.64 9.02 8.84
CA ILE A 80 0.23 9.21 7.68
C ILE A 80 1.50 8.41 7.96
N LEU A 81 1.75 7.38 7.16
CA LEU A 81 2.97 6.59 7.23
C LEU A 81 3.96 7.13 6.21
N GLU A 82 5.17 7.45 6.66
CA GLU A 82 6.26 7.90 5.81
C GLU A 82 7.29 6.79 5.67
N SER A 83 7.76 6.55 4.45
CA SER A 83 8.87 5.65 4.22
C SER A 83 10.20 6.30 4.67
N PRO A 84 11.26 5.50 4.87
CA PRO A 84 12.62 6.02 4.88
C PRO A 84 12.97 6.79 3.60
N ASN A 85 14.08 7.51 3.64
CA ASN A 85 14.68 8.13 2.46
C ASN A 85 15.46 7.09 1.65
N TYR A 86 15.17 7.02 0.35
CA TYR A 86 15.82 6.15 -0.62
C TYR A 86 16.71 6.94 -1.56
N LYS A 87 17.84 6.35 -1.98
CA LYS A 87 18.72 6.95 -3.00
C LYS A 87 18.12 6.85 -4.40
N PHE A 88 17.38 5.77 -4.66
CA PHE A 88 16.82 5.46 -5.97
C PHE A 88 15.29 5.50 -5.91
N LYS A 89 14.67 5.77 -7.06
CA LYS A 89 13.21 5.80 -7.19
C LYS A 89 12.59 4.41 -7.16
N ASP A 90 13.35 3.41 -7.62
CA ASP A 90 12.87 2.04 -7.81
C ASP A 90 13.85 1.05 -7.14
N ASN A 91 13.42 -0.20 -6.94
CA ASN A 91 14.20 -1.31 -6.37
C ASN A 91 14.67 -1.07 -4.93
N ASN A 92 13.78 -0.56 -4.09
CA ASN A 92 14.03 -0.27 -2.68
C ASN A 92 13.62 -1.43 -1.75
N ASN A 93 13.63 -2.66 -2.25
CA ASN A 93 13.35 -3.85 -1.44
C ASN A 93 14.44 -4.03 -0.38
N LEU A 94 14.02 -4.17 0.87
CA LEU A 94 14.91 -4.52 1.98
C LEU A 94 15.09 -6.05 2.14
N PHE A 95 14.30 -6.85 1.43
CA PHE A 95 14.23 -8.31 1.58
C PHE A 95 14.52 -9.09 0.28
N SER A 96 15.10 -8.44 -0.73
CA SER A 96 15.54 -9.10 -1.97
C SER A 96 16.95 -9.66 -1.85
#